data_AF-W7MAU7-F1
#
_entry.id   AF-W7MAU7-F1
#
_cell.length_a   1.000
_cell.length_b   1.000
_cell.length_c   1.000
_cell.angle_alpha   90.00
_cell.angle_beta   90.00
_cell.angle_gamma   90.00
#
_symmetry.space_group_name_H-M   'P 1'
#
loop_
_entity.id
_entity.type
_entity.pdbx_description
1 polymer ?
#
loop_
_entity_poly.entity_id
_entity_poly.type
_entity_poly.pdbx_seq_one_letter_code
_entity_poly.pdbx_strand_id
1 'polypeptide(L)'
;MPSDADTSSSSPGEHATIGQQGQEKALTMMQVKCEVPEPERSAQETIRDYLLENVEEFRRLHELRRKGWETSRGDDHFKKQRAVADKCSARSTDFFYTMMTTIASDLDKATDVLHLWEIEQPALLDMCVAPGGFVDTAAAMTMNPDIYIRAMSLSPLSKVDTP
;
A
#
# COMPACT_ATOMS: atom_id res chain seq x y z
N MET A 1 -36.64 80.60 -8.75
CA MET A 1 -35.33 79.93 -8.92
C MET A 1 -34.38 80.49 -7.88
N PRO A 2 -34.63 80.14 -6.61
CA PRO A 2 -33.60 79.47 -5.79
C PRO A 2 -34.23 78.43 -4.83
N SER A 3 -33.44 78.00 -3.83
CA SER A 3 -33.75 77.20 -2.63
C SER A 3 -33.52 75.70 -2.76
N ASP A 4 -32.48 75.11 -2.14
CA ASP A 4 -32.13 75.05 -0.70
C ASP A 4 -33.28 74.46 0.11
N ALA A 5 -33.17 73.22 0.59
CA ALA A 5 -32.42 72.76 1.75
C ALA A 5 -33.43 72.35 2.83
N ASP A 6 -32.92 71.73 3.90
CA ASP A 6 -33.59 71.51 5.18
C ASP A 6 -34.59 70.34 5.25
N THR A 7 -34.78 69.65 6.37
CA THR A 7 -34.03 69.34 7.60
C THR A 7 -34.85 68.25 8.31
N SER A 8 -34.19 67.47 9.17
CA SER A 8 -34.65 67.02 10.50
C SER A 8 -36.12 66.59 10.79
N SER A 9 -36.19 65.36 11.34
CA SER A 9 -36.79 65.02 12.65
C SER A 9 -38.29 64.65 12.79
N SER A 10 -38.46 63.38 13.21
CA SER A 10 -39.36 62.85 14.28
C SER A 10 -40.89 62.81 14.11
N SER A 11 -41.40 61.56 13.91
CA SER A 11 -42.45 60.79 14.65
C SER A 11 -43.85 61.38 14.96
N PRO A 12 -44.89 60.57 15.32
CA PRO A 12 -45.15 59.12 15.10
C PRO A 12 -46.62 58.79 14.70
N GLY A 13 -46.86 57.51 14.39
CA GLY A 13 -48.13 56.80 14.59
C GLY A 13 -49.21 57.03 13.52
N GLU A 14 -50.06 56.08 13.17
CA GLU A 14 -50.30 54.71 13.61
C GLU A 14 -51.38 54.20 12.65
N HIS A 15 -51.29 52.94 12.24
CA HIS A 15 -52.38 52.00 11.89
C HIS A 15 -51.72 50.90 11.05
N ALA A 16 -51.44 49.75 11.67
CA ALA A 16 -52.39 48.62 11.74
C ALA A 16 -52.55 47.99 10.35
N THR A 17 -52.21 46.73 10.07
CA THR A 17 -51.93 45.54 10.88
C THR A 17 -51.37 44.50 9.88
N ILE A 18 -50.88 43.39 10.42
CA ILE A 18 -50.83 42.05 9.81
C ILE A 18 -49.46 41.67 9.21
N GLY A 19 -48.77 40.84 9.99
CA GLY A 19 -48.35 39.56 9.43
C GLY A 19 -46.86 39.33 9.34
N GLN A 20 -46.14 39.49 10.46
CA GLN A 20 -44.78 39.00 10.67
C GLN A 20 -44.69 37.46 10.64
N GLN A 21 -44.97 36.84 9.49
CA GLN A 21 -44.81 35.39 9.29
C GLN A 21 -43.61 35.03 8.40
N GLY A 22 -42.85 36.00 7.93
CA GLY A 22 -41.78 35.78 6.95
C GLY A 22 -40.35 35.77 7.48
N GLN A 23 -40.07 36.22 8.70
CA GLN A 23 -38.67 36.59 9.06
C GLN A 23 -38.10 35.98 10.34
N GLU A 24 -38.89 35.31 11.19
CA GLU A 24 -38.35 34.62 12.38
C GLU A 24 -37.90 33.17 12.12
N LYS A 25 -38.36 32.55 11.03
CA LYS A 25 -37.93 31.18 10.67
C LYS A 25 -36.58 31.11 9.94
N ALA A 26 -36.02 32.25 9.54
CA ALA A 26 -34.74 32.28 8.84
C ALA A 26 -33.51 32.37 9.79
N LEU A 27 -33.72 32.61 11.09
CA LEU A 27 -32.63 32.74 12.07
C LEU A 27 -32.58 31.60 13.10
N THR A 28 -33.50 30.62 13.01
CA THR A 28 -33.53 29.44 13.89
C THR A 28 -33.23 28.13 13.16
N MET A 29 -32.58 28.21 11.99
CA MET A 29 -32.10 27.01 11.31
C MET A 29 -30.61 27.19 11.02
N MET A 30 -29.84 26.22 11.50
CA MET A 30 -28.40 26.05 11.27
C MET A 30 -27.46 26.77 12.24
N GLN A 31 -27.73 26.63 13.53
CA GLN A 31 -26.64 26.31 14.46
C GLN A 31 -26.70 24.83 14.80
N VAL A 32 -26.54 24.02 13.74
CA VAL A 32 -26.03 22.66 13.91
C VAL A 32 -24.60 22.86 14.34
N LYS A 33 -24.35 22.74 15.65
CA LYS A 33 -23.02 22.41 16.12
C LYS A 33 -22.65 21.14 15.35
N CYS A 34 -21.78 21.30 14.36
CA CYS A 34 -21.12 20.16 13.74
C CYS A 34 -20.23 19.61 14.87
N GLU A 35 -20.82 18.79 15.74
CA GLU A 35 -20.06 17.86 16.54
C GLU A 35 -19.42 16.96 15.51
N VAL A 36 -18.19 17.33 15.13
CA VAL A 36 -17.28 16.43 14.43
C VAL A 36 -17.25 15.21 15.33
N PRO A 37 -17.80 14.04 14.90
CA PRO A 37 -17.64 12.83 15.68
C PRO A 37 -16.15 12.68 15.89
N GLU A 38 -15.72 12.55 17.15
CA GLU A 38 -14.35 12.15 17.47
C GLU A 38 -13.99 11.02 16.50
N PRO A 39 -12.86 11.10 15.78
CA PRO A 39 -12.55 10.14 14.73
C PRO A 39 -12.65 8.76 15.37
N GLU A 40 -13.64 7.98 14.95
CA GLU A 40 -13.88 6.67 15.52
C GLU A 40 -12.55 5.93 15.47
N ARG A 41 -12.00 5.57 16.64
CA ARG A 41 -10.73 4.83 16.71
C ARG A 41 -10.83 3.69 15.73
N SER A 42 -9.82 3.54 14.89
CA SER A 42 -9.86 2.50 13.87
C SER A 42 -10.13 1.16 14.54
N ALA A 43 -10.88 0.27 13.87
CA ALA A 43 -11.13 -1.07 14.39
C ALA A 43 -9.81 -1.78 14.77
N GLN A 44 -8.74 -1.47 14.04
CA GLN A 44 -7.38 -1.94 14.26
C GLN A 44 -6.80 -1.46 15.60
N GLU A 45 -6.95 -0.18 15.94
CA GLU A 45 -6.51 0.36 17.23
C GLU A 45 -7.31 -0.21 18.39
N THR A 46 -8.64 -0.32 18.23
CA THR A 46 -9.52 -0.88 19.26
C THR A 46 -9.16 -2.35 19.56
N ILE A 47 -8.96 -3.17 18.52
CA ILE A 47 -8.53 -4.56 18.67
C ILE A 47 -7.13 -4.64 19.30
N ARG A 48 -6.20 -3.79 18.85
CA ARG A 48 -4.84 -3.75 19.42
C ARG A 48 -4.87 -3.47 20.92
N ASP A 49 -5.59 -2.43 21.34
CA ASP A 49 -5.64 -2.00 22.74
C ASP A 49 -6.26 -3.10 23.61
N TYR A 50 -7.38 -3.69 23.15
CA TYR A 50 -7.98 -4.84 23.83
C TYR A 50 -7.00 -6.00 24.00
N LEU A 51 -6.24 -6.36 22.94
CA LEU A 51 -5.26 -7.44 23.02
C LEU A 51 -4.06 -7.10 23.92
N LEU A 52 -3.62 -5.84 23.98
CA LEU A 52 -2.56 -5.40 24.89
C LEU A 52 -2.98 -5.52 26.36
N GLU A 53 -4.24 -5.19 26.66
CA GLU A 53 -4.80 -5.27 28.00
C GLU A 53 -5.02 -6.73 28.42
N ASN A 54 -5.60 -7.55 27.54
CA ASN A 54 -6.14 -8.86 27.92
C ASN A 54 -5.24 -10.06 27.58
N VAL A 55 -4.23 -9.92 26.72
CA VAL A 55 -3.40 -11.05 26.26
C VAL A 55 -1.91 -10.77 26.52
N GLU A 56 -1.30 -11.50 27.45
CA GLU A 56 0.10 -11.31 27.84
C GLU A 56 1.07 -11.58 26.70
N GLU A 57 0.85 -12.67 25.94
CA GLU A 57 1.69 -13.05 24.81
C GLU A 57 1.68 -11.97 23.73
N PHE A 58 0.51 -11.39 23.46
CA PHE A 58 0.38 -10.28 22.52
C PHE A 58 1.16 -9.06 22.99
N ARG A 59 1.06 -8.71 24.28
CA ARG A 59 1.83 -7.59 24.86
C ARG A 59 3.34 -7.79 24.72
N ARG A 60 3.84 -9.00 25.01
CA ARG A 60 5.25 -9.34 24.84
C ARG A 60 5.69 -9.27 23.38
N LEU A 61 4.89 -9.82 22.46
CA LEU A 61 5.17 -9.76 21.03
C LEU A 61 5.12 -8.33 20.48
N HIS A 62 4.17 -7.52 20.94
CA HIS A 62 4.05 -6.12 20.56
C HIS A 62 5.29 -5.33 20.96
N GLU A 63 5.77 -5.52 22.18
CA GLU A 63 6.99 -4.87 22.66
C GLU A 63 8.24 -5.34 21.89
N LEU A 64 8.36 -6.64 21.60
CA LEU A 64 9.46 -7.16 20.77
C LEU A 64 9.42 -6.59 19.34
N ARG A 65 8.24 -6.51 18.74
CA ARG A 65 8.04 -5.92 17.42
C ARG A 65 8.44 -4.44 17.43
N ARG A 66 7.99 -3.68 18.43
CA ARG A 66 8.34 -2.27 18.61
C ARG A 66 9.85 -2.08 18.69
N LYS A 67 10.53 -2.83 19.56
CA LYS A 67 12.01 -2.82 19.67
C LYS A 67 12.69 -3.16 18.34
N GLY A 68 12.18 -4.15 17.61
CA GLY A 68 12.70 -4.54 16.31
C GLY A 68 12.55 -3.43 15.26
N TRP A 69 11.39 -2.78 15.22
CA TRP A 69 11.06 -1.75 14.23
C TRP A 69 11.71 -0.40 14.51
N GLU A 70 11.99 -0.07 15.77
CA GLU A 70 12.72 1.14 16.16
C GLU A 70 14.24 1.03 15.95
N THR A 71 14.75 -0.17 15.67
CA THR A 71 16.18 -0.41 15.54
C THR A 71 16.62 -0.32 14.06
N SER A 72 17.59 0.55 13.75
CA SER A 72 18.13 0.70 12.38
C SER A 72 18.92 -0.52 11.86
N ARG A 73 19.29 -1.45 12.75
CA ARG A 73 20.09 -2.63 12.40
C ARG A 73 19.44 -3.49 11.33
N GLY A 74 18.11 -3.56 11.31
CA GLY A 74 17.36 -4.26 10.26
C GLY A 74 17.60 -3.59 8.91
N ASP A 75 17.41 -2.28 8.84
CA ASP A 75 17.64 -1.50 7.63
C ASP A 75 19.09 -1.63 7.14
N ASP A 76 20.06 -1.51 8.04
CA ASP A 76 21.48 -1.63 7.70
C ASP A 76 21.84 -3.02 7.18
N HIS A 77 21.25 -4.06 7.79
CA HIS A 77 21.40 -5.43 7.30
C HIS A 77 20.83 -5.58 5.88
N PHE A 78 19.60 -5.14 5.64
CA PHE A 78 18.96 -5.25 4.33
C PHE A 78 19.61 -4.36 3.27
N LYS A 79 20.13 -3.17 3.64
CA LYS A 79 20.95 -2.33 2.75
C LYS A 79 22.22 -3.06 2.32
N LYS A 80 22.91 -3.73 3.26
CA LYS A 80 24.10 -4.53 2.93
C LYS A 80 23.75 -5.68 2.00
N GLN A 81 22.68 -6.43 2.29
CA GLN A 81 22.23 -7.53 1.43
C GLN A 81 21.87 -7.04 0.02
N ARG A 82 21.15 -5.92 -0.08
CA ARG A 82 20.80 -5.31 -1.37
C ARG A 82 22.04 -4.87 -2.14
N ALA A 83 22.98 -4.20 -1.50
CA ALA A 83 24.24 -3.79 -2.13
C ALA A 83 25.07 -4.97 -2.64
N VAL A 84 25.01 -6.13 -1.98
CA VAL A 84 25.65 -7.37 -2.45
C VAL A 84 24.88 -7.98 -3.61
N ALA A 85 23.56 -8.07 -3.52
CA ALA A 85 22.70 -8.61 -4.57
C ALA A 85 22.80 -7.80 -5.88
N ASP A 86 22.81 -6.47 -5.77
CA ASP A 86 22.92 -5.56 -6.92
C ASP A 86 24.31 -5.58 -7.57
N LYS A 87 25.34 -6.03 -6.84
CA LYS A 87 26.73 -6.16 -7.32
C LYS A 87 27.10 -7.62 -7.62
N CYS A 88 26.14 -8.39 -8.14
CA CYS A 88 26.37 -9.76 -8.54
C CYS A 88 27.45 -9.84 -9.63
N SER A 89 28.48 -10.67 -9.43
CA SER A 89 29.48 -10.95 -10.46
C SER A 89 28.95 -12.02 -11.43
N ALA A 90 29.52 -12.11 -12.64
CA ALA A 90 29.16 -13.18 -13.58
C ALA A 90 29.28 -14.57 -12.95
N ARG A 91 30.36 -14.83 -12.17
CA ARG A 91 30.55 -16.08 -11.43
C ARG A 91 29.43 -16.34 -10.42
N SER A 92 28.97 -15.30 -9.73
CA SER A 92 27.87 -15.40 -8.77
C SER A 92 26.55 -15.70 -9.48
N THR A 93 26.30 -15.06 -10.62
CA THR A 93 25.15 -15.36 -11.48
C THR A 93 25.16 -16.81 -11.93
N ASP A 94 26.28 -17.31 -12.45
CA ASP A 94 26.42 -18.71 -12.90
C ASP A 94 26.18 -19.70 -11.76
N PHE A 95 26.71 -19.39 -10.56
CA PHE A 95 26.49 -20.20 -9.37
C PHE A 95 25.01 -20.28 -9.01
N PHE A 96 24.32 -19.13 -8.92
CA PHE A 96 22.91 -19.09 -8.55
C PHE A 96 22.02 -19.71 -9.64
N TYR A 97 22.37 -19.52 -10.91
CA TYR A 97 21.69 -20.17 -12.03
C TYR A 97 21.77 -21.69 -11.89
N THR A 98 22.98 -22.23 -11.74
CA THR A 98 23.20 -23.67 -11.59
C THR A 98 22.46 -24.23 -10.37
N MET A 99 22.49 -23.51 -9.25
CA MET A 99 21.77 -23.89 -8.03
C MET A 99 20.26 -23.94 -8.28
N MET A 100 19.68 -22.92 -8.92
CA MET A 100 18.24 -22.88 -9.21
C MET A 100 17.82 -23.99 -10.18
N THR A 101 18.58 -24.24 -11.25
CA THR A 101 18.32 -25.35 -12.17
C THR A 101 18.38 -26.70 -11.47
N THR A 102 19.33 -26.89 -10.55
CA THR A 102 19.44 -28.13 -9.75
C THR A 102 18.21 -28.30 -8.87
N ILE A 103 17.80 -27.26 -8.14
CA ILE A 103 16.61 -27.29 -7.29
C ILE A 103 15.35 -27.55 -8.11
N ALA A 104 15.20 -26.90 -9.27
CA ALA A 104 14.07 -27.09 -10.17
C ALA A 104 13.96 -28.55 -10.65
N SER A 105 15.09 -29.13 -11.07
CA SER A 105 15.14 -30.54 -11.49
C SER A 105 14.82 -31.50 -10.35
N ASP A 106 15.35 -31.25 -9.15
CA ASP A 106 15.10 -32.13 -8.00
C ASP A 106 13.66 -32.00 -7.49
N LEU A 107 13.09 -30.80 -7.54
CA LEU A 107 11.69 -30.56 -7.22
C LEU A 107 10.77 -31.30 -8.19
N ASP A 108 11.06 -31.21 -9.50
CA ASP A 108 10.30 -31.93 -10.52
C ASP A 108 10.41 -33.44 -10.36
N LYS A 109 11.62 -34.00 -10.17
CA LYS A 109 11.79 -35.44 -9.90
C LYS A 109 10.97 -35.94 -8.70
N ALA A 110 10.79 -35.10 -7.69
CA ALA A 110 10.09 -35.47 -6.47
C ALA A 110 8.56 -35.31 -6.58
N THR A 111 8.07 -34.41 -7.43
CA THR A 111 6.66 -33.96 -7.40
C THR A 111 5.98 -33.91 -8.77
N ASP A 112 6.72 -34.08 -9.85
CA ASP A 112 6.27 -33.96 -11.24
C ASP A 112 5.75 -32.56 -11.61
N VAL A 113 6.09 -31.54 -10.81
CA VAL A 113 5.47 -30.19 -10.91
C VAL A 113 5.84 -29.43 -12.19
N LEU A 114 6.93 -29.79 -12.88
CA LEU A 114 7.39 -29.13 -14.11
C LEU A 114 7.14 -29.99 -15.36
N HIS A 115 6.52 -31.18 -15.24
CA HIS A 115 6.02 -31.96 -16.37
C HIS A 115 4.73 -31.35 -16.94
N LEU A 116 4.87 -30.25 -17.68
CA LEU A 116 3.74 -29.48 -18.20
C LEU A 116 3.26 -29.92 -19.60
N TRP A 117 3.77 -31.05 -20.13
CA TRP A 117 3.48 -31.53 -21.49
C TRP A 117 2.05 -32.02 -21.70
N GLU A 118 1.36 -32.43 -20.64
CA GLU A 118 -0.07 -32.81 -20.68
C GLU A 118 -1.01 -31.60 -20.69
N ILE A 119 -0.48 -30.40 -20.43
CA ILE A 119 -1.27 -29.17 -20.34
C ILE A 119 -1.32 -28.54 -21.73
N GLU A 120 -2.54 -28.33 -22.24
CA GLU A 120 -2.78 -27.75 -23.58
C GLU A 120 -2.18 -26.34 -23.71
N GLN A 121 -2.29 -25.53 -22.65
CA GLN A 121 -1.74 -24.17 -22.58
C GLN A 121 -1.04 -23.97 -21.23
N PRO A 122 0.20 -24.47 -21.09
CA PRO A 122 0.90 -24.38 -19.81
C PRO A 122 1.25 -22.94 -19.50
N ALA A 123 1.06 -22.53 -18.25
CA ALA A 123 1.41 -21.20 -17.76
C ALA A 123 2.27 -21.28 -16.50
N LEU A 124 3.38 -20.56 -16.48
CA LEU A 124 4.33 -20.54 -15.38
C LEU A 124 4.50 -19.11 -14.85
N LEU A 125 4.39 -18.95 -13.53
CA LEU A 125 4.69 -17.70 -12.84
C LEU A 125 5.99 -17.83 -12.04
N ASP A 126 7.04 -17.12 -12.46
CA ASP A 126 8.29 -17.02 -11.70
C ASP A 126 8.43 -15.63 -11.08
N MET A 127 8.19 -15.55 -9.77
CA MET A 127 8.29 -14.30 -9.03
C MET A 127 9.75 -13.87 -8.76
N CYS A 128 10.73 -14.72 -9.04
CA CYS A 128 12.15 -14.50 -8.75
C CYS A 128 13.01 -14.92 -9.95
N VAL A 129 12.64 -14.47 -11.16
CA VAL A 129 13.16 -15.05 -12.40
C VAL A 129 14.63 -14.78 -12.65
N ALA A 130 15.29 -13.82 -12.01
CA ALA A 130 16.72 -13.65 -12.20
C ALA A 130 17.45 -14.49 -11.16
N PRO A 131 18.32 -15.44 -11.56
CA PRO A 131 18.88 -15.69 -12.90
C PRO A 131 18.12 -16.60 -13.89
N GLY A 132 17.08 -17.34 -13.50
CA GLY A 132 16.14 -17.96 -14.47
C GLY A 132 16.07 -19.48 -14.46
N GLY A 133 16.79 -20.14 -13.56
CA GLY A 133 16.92 -21.60 -13.58
C GLY A 133 15.60 -22.39 -13.52
N PHE A 134 14.57 -21.89 -12.83
CA PHE A 134 13.26 -22.55 -12.78
C PHE A 134 12.53 -22.46 -14.13
N VAL A 135 12.44 -21.27 -14.71
CA VAL A 135 11.83 -21.04 -16.02
C VAL A 135 12.54 -21.84 -17.11
N ASP A 136 13.87 -21.83 -17.12
CA ASP A 136 14.66 -22.58 -18.09
C ASP A 136 14.43 -24.09 -17.96
N THR A 137 14.40 -24.60 -16.72
CA THR A 137 14.14 -26.02 -16.48
C THR A 137 12.73 -26.42 -16.94
N ALA A 138 11.72 -25.62 -16.59
CA ALA A 138 10.34 -25.87 -17.01
C ALA A 138 10.20 -25.81 -18.53
N ALA A 139 10.78 -24.80 -19.18
CA ALA A 139 10.77 -24.67 -20.63
C ALA A 139 11.47 -25.86 -21.32
N ALA A 140 12.59 -26.32 -20.77
CA ALA A 140 13.31 -27.49 -21.27
C ALA A 140 12.51 -28.79 -21.14
N MET A 141 11.71 -28.93 -20.07
CA MET A 141 10.89 -30.12 -19.81
C MET A 141 9.59 -30.15 -20.61
N THR A 142 9.02 -28.99 -20.93
CA THR A 142 7.64 -28.91 -21.40
C THR A 142 7.45 -29.36 -22.86
N MET A 143 8.49 -29.43 -23.70
CA MET A 143 8.44 -29.70 -25.16
C MET A 143 7.45 -28.82 -25.98
N ASN A 144 6.60 -28.02 -25.33
CA ASN A 144 5.59 -27.18 -25.93
C ASN A 144 6.17 -25.77 -26.15
N PRO A 145 6.29 -25.30 -27.40
CA PRO A 145 6.76 -23.95 -27.70
C PRO A 145 5.79 -22.85 -27.25
N ASP A 146 4.55 -23.20 -26.88
CA ASP A 146 3.48 -22.25 -26.53
C ASP A 146 3.32 -22.03 -25.02
N ILE A 147 4.29 -22.44 -24.19
CA ILE A 147 4.26 -22.16 -22.75
C ILE A 147 4.22 -20.64 -22.46
N TYR A 148 3.23 -20.23 -21.69
CA TYR A 148 3.06 -18.84 -21.28
C TYR A 148 3.81 -18.55 -19.97
N ILE A 149 4.94 -17.85 -20.06
CA ILE A 149 5.75 -17.50 -18.88
C ILE A 149 5.46 -16.05 -18.47
N ARG A 150 5.08 -15.87 -17.22
CA ARG A 150 5.06 -14.56 -16.55
C ARG A 150 6.16 -14.54 -15.50
N ALA A 151 6.96 -13.50 -15.54
CA ALA A 151 8.12 -13.42 -14.68
C ALA A 151 8.30 -12.01 -14.12
N MET A 152 8.82 -11.90 -12.90
CA MET A 152 9.30 -10.63 -12.37
C MET A 152 10.79 -10.73 -12.02
N SER A 153 11.54 -9.73 -12.46
CA SER A 153 12.93 -9.51 -12.10
C SER A 153 13.07 -8.09 -11.56
N LEU A 154 14.09 -7.87 -10.74
CA LEU A 154 14.52 -6.52 -10.45
C LEU A 154 15.05 -5.87 -11.73
N SER A 155 14.66 -4.62 -11.99
CA SER A 155 15.27 -3.82 -13.04
C SER A 155 16.76 -3.64 -12.73
N PRO A 156 17.65 -3.67 -13.74
CA PRO A 156 19.03 -3.27 -13.54
C PRO A 156 19.06 -1.88 -12.93
N LEU A 157 19.92 -1.65 -11.92
CA LEU A 157 20.23 -0.29 -11.52
C LEU A 157 20.76 0.43 -12.76
N SER A 158 20.11 1.51 -13.19
CA SER A 158 20.68 2.39 -14.19
C SER A 158 22.08 2.78 -13.69
N LYS A 159 23.08 2.63 -14.55
CA LYS A 159 24.38 3.24 -14.27
C LYS A 159 24.08 4.73 -14.12
N VAL A 160 24.20 5.26 -12.91
CA VAL A 160 24.29 6.70 -12.72
C VAL A 160 25.49 7.10 -13.56
N ASP A 161 25.24 7.85 -14.63
CA ASP A 161 26.30 8.47 -15.43
C ASP A 161 27.15 9.29 -14.47
N THR A 162 28.33 8.76 -14.13
CA THR A 162 29.34 9.52 -13.41
C THR A 162 29.85 10.62 -14.34
N PRO A 163 29.99 11.86 -13.82
CA PRO A 163 30.29 13.05 -14.62
C PRO A 163 31.63 13.00 -15.34
#